data_AF-A0A3M7S248-F1
#
_entry.id   AF-A0A3M7S248-F1
#
_cell.length_a   1.000
_cell.length_b   1.000
_cell.length_c   1.000
_cell.angle_alpha   90.00
_cell.angle_beta   90.00
_cell.angle_gamma   90.00
#
_symmetry.space_group_name_H-M   'P 1'
#
loop_
_entity.id
_entity.type
_entity.pdbx_description
1 polymer ?
#
loop_
_entity_poly.entity_id
_entity_poly.type
_entity_poly.pdbx_seq_one_letter_code
_entity_poly.pdbx_strand_id
1 'polypeptide(L)'
;MVEDLQLTEATQYITQLDSVKWTRADTRKIRKRFYTCLKGCPKRLFLLLNAESENVNVFVSNDEHQHEETNKEASTTLQQQKSFMKIKRKKK
;
A
#
# COMPACT_ATOMS: atom_id res chain seq x y z
N MET A 1 9.14 8.09 15.59
CA MET A 1 8.28 9.20 15.16
C MET A 1 9.10 10.04 14.21
N VAL A 2 8.53 10.44 13.08
CA VAL A 2 9.22 11.31 12.12
C VAL A 2 8.43 12.61 12.03
N GLU A 3 9.09 13.73 12.23
CA GLU A 3 8.48 15.06 12.30
C GLU A 3 8.87 15.90 11.09
N ASP A 4 8.09 16.95 10.82
CA ASP A 4 8.41 17.99 9.84
C ASP A 4 8.51 17.56 8.36
N LEU A 5 7.89 16.44 7.97
CA LEU A 5 7.86 16.04 6.55
C LEU A 5 6.77 16.78 5.79
N GLN A 6 7.00 17.10 4.52
CA GLN A 6 5.89 17.46 3.64
C GLN A 6 4.96 16.26 3.44
N LEU A 7 3.68 16.53 3.16
CA LEU A 7 2.69 15.46 2.95
C LEU A 7 3.11 14.45 1.88
N THR A 8 3.74 14.91 0.80
CA THR A 8 4.25 14.08 -0.31
C THR A 8 5.40 13.19 0.16
N GLU A 9 6.36 13.77 0.89
CA GLU A 9 7.51 13.05 1.45
C GLU A 9 7.05 12.01 2.46
N ALA A 10 6.12 12.35 3.34
CA ALA A 10 5.58 11.43 4.32
C ALA A 10 4.84 10.25 3.66
N THR A 11 4.15 10.50 2.54
CA THR A 11 3.49 9.45 1.77
C THR A 11 4.52 8.52 1.12
N GLN A 12 5.60 9.07 0.54
CA GLN A 12 6.70 8.28 -0.01
C GLN A 12 7.44 7.49 1.08
N TYR A 13 7.69 8.10 2.24
CA TYR A 13 8.28 7.45 3.40
C TYR A 13 7.44 6.26 3.86
N ILE A 14 6.11 6.40 3.94
CA ILE A 14 5.22 5.28 4.27
C ILE A 14 5.34 4.13 3.27
N THR A 15 5.45 4.43 1.97
CA THR A 15 5.60 3.38 0.95
C THR A 15 6.97 2.69 0.96
N GLN A 16 7.97 3.28 1.61
CA GLN A 16 9.33 2.73 1.72
C GLN A 16 9.63 2.12 3.09
N LEU A 17 8.75 2.36 4.08
CA LEU A 17 8.93 1.93 5.46
C LEU A 17 9.00 0.40 5.59
N ASP A 18 8.21 -0.30 4.79
CA ASP A 18 8.14 -1.75 4.70
C ASP A 18 7.61 -2.18 3.32
N SER A 19 7.77 -3.47 2.97
CA SER A 19 7.29 -4.01 1.69
C SER A 19 5.77 -4.26 1.67
N VAL A 20 5.07 -3.97 2.78
CA VAL A 20 3.62 -4.20 2.85
C VAL A 20 2.84 -3.06 2.23
N LYS A 21 1.68 -3.41 1.68
CA LYS A 21 0.76 -2.43 1.13
C LYS A 21 -0.02 -1.74 2.25
N TRP A 22 0.29 -0.48 2.52
CA TRP A 22 -0.54 0.37 3.38
C TRP A 22 -1.81 0.81 2.68
N THR A 23 -2.94 0.58 3.33
CA THR A 23 -4.26 1.03 2.87
C THR A 23 -4.73 2.17 3.76
N ARG A 24 -5.17 3.27 3.14
CA ARG A 24 -5.79 4.39 3.87
C ARG A 24 -7.11 3.93 4.48
N ALA A 25 -7.21 3.99 5.80
CA ALA A 25 -8.45 3.76 6.51
C ALA A 25 -9.34 4.99 6.39
N ASP A 26 -10.57 4.80 5.91
CA ASP A 26 -11.54 5.88 5.81
C ASP A 26 -11.99 6.28 7.22
N THR A 27 -11.44 7.40 7.66
CA THR A 27 -11.73 7.98 8.97
C THR A 27 -12.00 9.45 8.72
N ARG A 28 -13.17 9.92 9.17
CA ARG A 28 -13.61 11.32 9.02
C ARG A 28 -12.85 12.25 9.97
N LYS A 29 -11.52 12.23 9.96
CA LYS A 29 -10.67 13.17 10.71
C LYS A 29 -9.91 14.04 9.72
N ILE A 30 -10.29 15.31 9.67
CA ILE A 30 -9.75 16.32 8.74
C ILE A 30 -8.22 16.45 8.85
N ARG A 31 -7.68 16.31 10.08
CA ARG A 31 -6.24 16.49 10.37
C ARG A 31 -5.47 15.20 10.65
N LYS A 32 -6.11 14.03 10.59
CA LYS A 32 -5.45 12.76 10.93
C LYS A 32 -5.78 11.70 9.91
N ARG A 33 -4.77 11.20 9.19
CA ARG A 33 -4.94 10.11 8.21
C ARG A 33 -4.46 8.83 8.83
N PHE A 34 -5.32 7.81 8.86
CA PHE A 34 -4.98 6.49 9.38
C PHE A 34 -4.67 5.55 8.23
N TYR A 35 -3.67 4.71 8.45
CA TYR A 35 -3.28 3.65 7.52
C TYR A 35 -3.19 2.33 8.26
N THR A 36 -3.64 1.30 7.60
CA THR A 36 -3.63 -0.09 8.07
C THR A 36 -3.01 -0.95 7.00
N CYS A 37 -2.24 -1.96 7.39
CA CYS A 37 -1.65 -2.89 6.43
C CYS A 37 -2.75 -3.75 5.76
N LEU A 38 -3.17 -4.83 6.42
CA LEU A 38 -4.22 -5.74 5.96
C LEU A 38 -5.28 -5.94 7.04
N LYS A 39 -6.46 -6.42 6.64
CA LYS A 39 -7.53 -6.75 7.59
C LYS A 39 -7.03 -7.85 8.54
N GLY A 40 -6.95 -7.53 9.83
CA GLY A 40 -6.43 -8.43 10.86
C GLY A 40 -4.98 -8.19 11.26
N CYS A 41 -4.23 -7.33 10.56
CA CYS A 41 -2.90 -6.93 11.00
C CYS A 41 -2.97 -5.95 12.18
N PRO A 42 -2.25 -6.19 13.29
CA PRO A 42 -2.22 -5.26 14.42
C PRO A 42 -1.39 -4.00 14.12
N LYS A 43 -0.46 -4.06 13.15
CA LYS A 43 0.37 -2.91 12.76
C LYS A 43 -0.45 -1.80 12.10
N ARG A 44 -0.29 -0.59 12.62
CA ARG A 44 -1.02 0.62 12.23
C ARG A 44 -0.05 1.79 12.11
N LEU A 45 -0.38 2.76 11.26
CA LEU A 45 0.30 4.05 11.28
C LEU A 45 -0.69 5.18 11.07
N PHE A 46 -0.31 6.39 11.48
CA PHE A 46 -1.08 7.58 11.20
C PHE A 46 -0.21 8.79 10.90
N LEU A 47 -0.73 9.64 10.01
CA LEU A 47 -0.20 10.98 9.74
C LEU A 47 -1.03 11.99 10.52
N LEU A 48 -0.36 12.87 11.24
CA LEU A 48 -0.97 14.05 11.83
C LEU A 48 -0.61 15.26 10.96
N LEU A 49 -1.61 15.90 10.37
CA LEU A 49 -1.43 17.17 9.66
C LEU A 49 -1.41 18.31 10.66
N ASN A 50 -0.35 19.09 10.64
CA ASN A 50 -0.31 20.34 11.38
C ASN A 50 -1.14 21.38 10.64
N ALA A 51 -1.78 22.27 11.39
CA ALA A 51 -2.69 23.28 10.82
C ALA A 51 -1.99 24.61 10.54
N GLU A 52 -0.89 24.85 11.25
CA GLU A 52 -0.11 26.08 11.18
C GLU A 52 1.00 25.99 10.14
N SER A 53 1.37 24.77 9.77
CA SER A 53 2.47 24.44 8.89
C SER A 53 2.05 23.30 7.96
N GLU A 54 2.50 23.32 6.71
CA GLU A 54 2.19 22.27 5.71
C GLU A 54 2.94 20.94 5.98
N ASN A 55 3.59 20.84 7.14
CA ASN A 55 4.28 19.65 7.59
C ASN A 55 3.31 18.63 8.23
N VAL A 56 3.76 17.39 8.24
CA VAL A 56 3.05 16.26 8.82
C VAL A 56 3.98 15.43 9.69
N ASN A 57 3.42 14.90 10.76
CA ASN A 57 4.13 14.00 11.66
C ASN A 57 3.67 12.56 11.42
N VAL A 58 4.63 11.66 11.23
CA VAL A 58 4.41 10.23 10.98
C VAL A 58 4.58 9.44 12.27
N PHE A 59 3.53 8.71 12.63
CA PHE A 59 3.51 7.82 13.78
C PHE A 59 3.27 6.39 13.33
N VAL A 60 4.24 5.53 13.60
CA VAL A 60 4.17 4.09 13.32
C VAL A 60 3.96 3.36 14.65
N SER A 61 3.00 2.44 14.70
CA SER A 61 2.80 1.57 15.87
C SER A 61 4.00 0.64 16.05
N ASN A 62 4.31 0.30 17.30
CA ASN A 62 5.38 -0.65 17.59
C ASN A 62 4.98 -2.11 17.33
N ASP A 63 3.70 -2.38 17.03
CA ASP A 63 3.21 -3.71 16.70
C ASP A 63 3.90 -4.29 15.45
N GLU A 64 4.09 -5.60 15.45
CA GLU A 64 4.66 -6.33 14.31
C GLU A 64 3.58 -6.80 13.33
N HIS A 65 3.97 -7.06 12.08
CA HIS A 65 3.07 -7.65 11.11
C HIS A 65 2.81 -9.12 11.50
N GLN A 66 1.55 -9.46 11.78
CA GLN A 66 1.15 -10.83 12.12
C GLN A 66 0.55 -11.57 10.91
N HIS A 67 1.17 -11.41 9.75
CA HIS A 67 0.83 -12.15 8.53
C HIS A 67 2.07 -12.27 7.65
N GLU A 68 2.12 -13.33 6.85
CA GLU A 68 3.18 -13.53 5.88
C GLU A 68 3.16 -12.40 4.83
N GLU A 69 4.30 -11.73 4.64
CA GLU A 69 4.47 -10.75 3.57
C GLU A 69 4.32 -11.49 2.24
N THR A 70 3.14 -11.36 1.62
CA THR A 70 2.94 -11.91 0.28
C THR A 70 3.64 -10.97 -0.71
N ASN A 71 4.96 -11.12 -0.84
CA ASN A 71 5.75 -10.56 -1.94
C ASN A 71 5.33 -11.25 -3.24
N LYS A 72 4.10 -10.96 -3.70
CA LYS A 72 3.74 -11.13 -5.09
C LYS A 72 4.28 -9.92 -5.80
N GLU A 73 5.59 -9.93 -6.02
CA GLU A 73 6.15 -9.29 -7.19
C GLU A 73 5.21 -9.60 -8.35
N ALA A 74 4.77 -8.54 -9.02
CA ALA A 74 3.99 -8.64 -10.22
C ALA A 74 4.76 -9.50 -11.24
N SER A 75 4.51 -10.81 -11.24
CA SER A 75 4.71 -11.68 -12.40
C SER A 75 3.66 -11.27 -13.44
N THR A 76 3.79 -10.05 -13.94
CA THR A 76 3.10 -9.59 -15.12
C THR A 76 3.63 -10.37 -16.31
N THR A 77 2.74 -11.21 -16.86
CA THR A 77 2.57 -11.34 -18.31
C THR A 77 3.62 -12.16 -19.06
N LEU A 78 3.52 -13.50 -19.00
CA LEU A 78 3.99 -14.38 -20.09
C LEU A 78 3.27 -15.75 -20.11
N GLN A 79 1.93 -15.74 -20.07
CA GLN A 79 1.12 -16.96 -20.36
C GLN A 79 -0.13 -16.72 -21.23
N GLN A 80 -0.21 -15.62 -21.99
CA GLN A 80 -1.26 -15.42 -22.99
C GLN A 80 -0.72 -15.19 -24.40
N GLN A 81 0.17 -16.07 -24.87
CA GLN A 81 0.39 -16.26 -26.31
C GLN A 81 0.61 -17.74 -26.67
N LYS A 82 -0.28 -18.63 -26.21
CA LYS A 82 -0.40 -19.98 -26.78
C LYS A 82 -1.86 -20.41 -26.92
N SER A 83 -2.64 -19.64 -27.67
CA SER A 83 -3.89 -20.16 -28.24
C SER A 83 -4.45 -19.31 -29.38
N PHE A 84 -3.60 -18.80 -30.29
CA PHE A 84 -4.03 -18.49 -31.65
C PHE A 84 -3.71 -19.68 -32.56
N MET A 85 -4.36 -20.81 -32.32
CA MET A 85 -4.40 -21.88 -33.32
C MET A 85 -5.64 -22.75 -33.13
N LYS A 86 -6.81 -22.18 -33.39
CA LYS A 86 -8.01 -22.96 -33.72
C LYS A 86 -8.81 -22.26 -34.83
N ILE A 87 -8.34 -22.39 -36.07
CA ILE A 87 -9.22 -22.29 -37.24
C ILE A 87 -9.21 -23.64 -37.97
N LYS A 88 -10.22 -24.43 -37.58
CA LYS A 88 -11.06 -25.36 -38.35
C LYS A 88 -10.41 -26.22 -39.45
N ARG A 89 -10.30 -27.52 -39.14
CA ARG A 89 -10.49 -28.59 -40.14
C ARG A 89 -11.98 -28.67 -40.52
N LYS A 90 -12.30 -28.68 -41.81
CA LYS A 90 -13.43 -29.46 -42.32
C LYS A 90 -13.17 -29.92 -43.76
N LYS A 91 -13.18 -31.25 -43.92
CA LYS A 91 -13.17 -32.01 -45.17
C LYS A 91 -14.25 -31.55 -46.15
N LYS A 92 -13.93 -31.59 -47.45
CA LYS A 92 -14.65 -32.45 -48.40
C LYS A 92 -13.71 -32.86 -49.52
#